data_AF-A0A942NNH0-F1
#
_entry.id   AF-A0A942NNH0-F1
#
_cell.length_a   1.000
_cell.length_b   1.000
_cell.length_c   1.000
_cell.angle_alpha   90.00
_cell.angle_beta   90.00
_cell.angle_gamma   90.00
#
_symmetry.space_group_name_H-M   'P 1'
#
loop_
_entity.id
_entity.type
_entity.pdbx_description
1 polymer ?
#
loop_
_entity_poly.entity_id
_entity_poly.type
_entity_poly.pdbx_seq_one_letter_code
_entity_poly.pdbx_strand_id
1 'polypeptide(L)'
;MANPKHVYELLLDHCSSEAVVDNLLIGLVWTLCKTQDQNGIGLAMSPGHATRTLSWSGSLNGKPITDLAAWILDWNPYQAAVAMAAINSCINSRPLPESVVLQPVADHANLAVFDYFLPQLHHKKVVVIGRYPGIERYQDLMQLSILEKQPAADDLPDSACEFLLPNADWVFLTASSIPNKTFPRLAELAWHAKTVLMGPTVPWLPQLHEFGVDYLAGVEITDPAALYHTAAQGGGVKIFSQGLRYRIAELTPSTSLNWLKQQIADCASERTQLKQQMESWYAGGQSQRFAKTKLLERVDARLSRLDSSYKVLWDQYGKQTGIN
;
A
#
# COMPACT_ATOMS: atom_id res chain seq x y z
N MET A 1 -7.21 -9.84 -14.03
CA MET A 1 -5.90 -9.19 -14.10
C MET A 1 -4.90 -10.19 -14.68
N ALA A 2 -4.18 -9.86 -15.75
CA ALA A 2 -3.34 -10.83 -16.46
C ALA A 2 -2.11 -11.33 -15.66
N ASN A 3 -1.61 -10.54 -14.71
CA ASN A 3 -0.48 -10.92 -13.85
C ASN A 3 -0.70 -10.46 -12.39
N PRO A 4 -1.26 -11.31 -11.51
CA PRO A 4 -1.50 -10.93 -10.11
C PRO A 4 -0.22 -10.69 -9.30
N LYS A 5 0.96 -11.11 -9.79
CA LYS A 5 2.24 -10.87 -9.11
C LYS A 5 2.73 -9.43 -9.21
N HIS A 6 2.25 -8.70 -10.22
CA HIS A 6 2.76 -7.38 -10.58
C HIS A 6 2.71 -6.37 -9.42
N VAL A 7 1.62 -6.36 -8.63
CA VAL A 7 1.51 -5.49 -7.46
C VAL A 7 2.61 -5.75 -6.42
N TYR A 8 3.03 -7.00 -6.24
CA TYR A 8 4.07 -7.33 -5.25
C TYR A 8 5.46 -6.99 -5.77
N GLU A 9 5.71 -7.17 -7.06
CA GLU A 9 6.95 -6.71 -7.71
C GLU A 9 7.08 -5.18 -7.59
N LEU A 10 5.98 -4.45 -7.82
CA LEU A 10 5.91 -3.01 -7.62
C LEU A 10 6.30 -2.61 -6.18
N LEU A 11 5.75 -3.29 -5.17
CA LEU A 11 6.07 -3.02 -3.77
C LEU A 11 7.54 -3.28 -3.44
N LEU A 12 8.10 -4.39 -3.94
CA LEU A 12 9.51 -4.74 -3.73
C LEU A 12 10.46 -3.73 -4.40
N ASP A 13 10.11 -3.24 -5.60
CA ASP A 13 10.88 -2.18 -6.27
C ASP A 13 10.96 -0.91 -5.43
N HIS A 14 9.90 -0.60 -4.69
CA HIS A 14 9.83 0.59 -3.83
C HIS A 14 10.45 0.37 -2.44
N CYS A 15 10.79 -0.87 -2.10
CA CYS A 15 11.51 -1.24 -0.88
C CYS A 15 12.98 -1.57 -1.15
N SER A 16 13.60 -0.95 -2.15
CA SER A 16 15.04 -1.06 -2.45
C SER A 16 15.84 -0.04 -1.63
N SER A 17 16.01 -0.30 -0.33
CA SER A 17 16.72 0.57 0.61
C SER A 17 17.77 -0.23 1.39
N GLU A 18 18.89 0.42 1.73
CA GLU A 18 19.88 -0.11 2.68
C GLU A 18 19.44 0.06 4.14
N ALA A 19 18.22 0.56 4.38
CA ALA A 19 17.68 0.77 5.71
C ALA A 19 17.61 -0.53 6.52
N VAL A 20 17.88 -0.38 7.81
CA VAL A 20 17.87 -1.46 8.79
C VAL A 20 16.68 -1.28 9.74
N VAL A 21 16.09 -2.40 10.16
CA VAL A 21 15.00 -2.41 11.14
C VAL A 21 15.52 -1.93 12.49
N ASP A 22 14.97 -0.82 12.99
CA ASP A 22 15.21 -0.30 14.35
C ASP A 22 14.33 -1.06 15.35
N ASN A 23 13.03 -1.05 15.09
CA ASN A 23 12.04 -1.63 15.96
C ASN A 23 10.89 -2.23 15.14
N LEU A 24 10.38 -3.37 15.60
CA LEU A 24 9.22 -4.04 15.04
C LEU A 24 8.28 -4.45 16.18
N LEU A 25 7.00 -4.13 16.01
CA LEU A 25 5.94 -4.51 16.93
C LEU A 25 4.82 -5.20 16.15
N ILE A 26 4.31 -6.30 16.68
CA ILE A 26 3.06 -6.92 16.24
C ILE A 26 2.05 -6.71 17.36
N GLY A 27 1.23 -5.68 17.24
CA GLY A 27 0.14 -5.41 18.15
C GLY A 27 -1.07 -6.31 17.89
N LEU A 28 -2.15 -6.10 18.64
CA LEU A 28 -3.40 -6.84 18.43
C LEU A 28 -4.06 -6.51 17.08
N VAL A 29 -3.95 -5.26 16.64
CA VAL A 29 -4.57 -4.76 15.41
C VAL A 29 -3.54 -4.24 14.41
N TRP A 30 -2.41 -3.71 14.88
CA TRP A 30 -1.42 -3.05 14.02
C TRP A 30 -0.02 -3.62 14.21
N THR A 31 0.57 -4.02 13.09
CA THR A 31 1.99 -4.32 12.95
C THR A 31 2.71 -3.04 12.52
N LEU A 32 3.75 -2.66 13.24
CA LEU A 32 4.56 -1.46 13.03
C LEU A 32 6.00 -1.85 12.75
N CYS A 33 6.59 -1.24 11.73
CA CYS A 33 8.01 -1.35 11.43
C CYS A 33 8.62 0.05 11.37
N LYS A 34 9.71 0.26 12.12
CA LYS A 34 10.49 1.50 12.14
C LYS A 34 11.91 1.23 11.64
N THR A 35 12.45 2.12 10.82
CA THR A 35 13.84 2.09 10.34
C THR A 35 14.75 3.03 11.12
N GLN A 36 16.05 2.71 11.19
CA GLN A 36 17.05 3.49 11.95
C GLN A 36 17.34 4.86 11.32
N ASP A 37 17.54 4.89 9.99
CA ASP A 37 18.19 6.04 9.34
C ASP A 37 17.23 7.11 8.80
N GLN A 38 15.95 6.77 8.61
CA GLN A 38 15.01 7.62 7.86
C GLN A 38 13.77 8.05 8.65
N ASN A 39 13.68 7.71 9.95
CA ASN A 39 12.43 7.83 10.72
C ASN A 39 11.22 7.20 10.00
N GLY A 40 11.46 6.29 9.04
CA GLY A 40 10.43 5.67 8.23
C GLY A 40 9.64 4.73 9.12
N ILE A 41 8.34 4.97 9.25
CA ILE A 41 7.42 4.12 9.99
C ILE A 41 6.34 3.64 9.04
N GLY A 42 6.20 2.32 8.95
CA GLY A 42 5.17 1.67 8.18
C GLY A 42 4.23 0.87 9.07
N LEU A 43 2.97 0.79 8.62
CA LEU A 43 1.92 0.04 9.28
C LEU A 43 1.37 -1.04 8.35
N ALA A 44 0.91 -2.12 8.95
CA ALA A 44 0.01 -3.07 8.35
C ALA A 44 -0.96 -3.58 9.41
N MET A 45 -2.17 -3.94 9.02
CA MET A 45 -3.08 -4.61 9.95
C MET A 45 -2.52 -5.99 10.34
N SER A 46 -2.53 -6.29 11.63
CA SER A 46 -2.08 -7.57 12.16
C SER A 46 -3.10 -8.69 11.82
N PRO A 47 -2.64 -9.94 11.63
CA PRO A 47 -3.55 -11.07 11.42
C PRO A 47 -4.45 -11.31 12.64
N GLY A 48 -5.72 -11.62 12.41
CA GLY A 48 -6.72 -11.83 13.48
C GLY A 48 -6.62 -13.16 14.24
N HIS A 49 -5.72 -14.07 13.87
CA HIS A 49 -5.60 -15.39 14.50
C HIS A 49 -4.31 -15.49 15.30
N ALA A 50 -4.41 -15.57 16.62
CA ALA A 50 -3.25 -15.73 17.50
C ALA A 50 -2.41 -16.96 17.15
N THR A 51 -1.09 -16.85 17.33
CA THR A 51 -0.13 -17.93 17.13
C THR A 51 0.90 -17.98 18.26
N ARG A 52 1.45 -19.17 18.51
CA ARG A 52 2.47 -19.44 19.55
C ARG A 52 3.83 -19.83 18.97
N THR A 53 3.99 -19.80 17.65
CA THR A 53 5.08 -20.51 16.94
C THR A 53 5.85 -19.62 15.95
N LEU A 54 5.87 -18.31 16.15
CA LEU A 54 6.68 -17.39 15.33
C LEU A 54 8.17 -17.58 15.61
N SER A 55 8.83 -18.44 14.81
CA SER A 55 10.23 -18.86 14.99
C SER A 55 11.27 -17.74 14.90
N TRP A 56 10.92 -16.61 14.27
CA TRP A 56 11.79 -15.45 14.06
C TRP A 56 11.61 -14.35 15.12
N SER A 57 10.72 -14.54 16.09
CA SER A 57 10.48 -13.56 17.17
C SER A 57 11.77 -13.24 17.92
N GLY A 58 12.03 -11.95 18.15
CA GLY A 58 13.25 -11.47 18.81
C GLY A 58 14.50 -11.37 17.92
N SER A 59 14.42 -11.76 16.63
CA SER A 59 15.57 -11.75 15.72
C SER A 59 15.52 -10.69 14.62
N LEU A 60 14.43 -9.91 14.52
CA LEU A 60 14.18 -9.04 13.36
C LEU A 60 14.84 -7.66 13.44
N ASN A 61 15.11 -7.15 14.64
CA ASN A 61 15.83 -5.88 14.80
C ASN A 61 17.26 -6.04 14.25
N GLY A 62 17.77 -5.03 13.56
CA GLY A 62 19.08 -5.06 12.92
C GLY A 62 19.12 -5.79 11.57
N LYS A 63 18.02 -6.39 11.10
CA LYS A 63 17.97 -6.99 9.76
C LYS A 63 17.81 -5.92 8.67
N PRO A 64 18.34 -6.14 7.46
CA PRO A 64 18.00 -5.35 6.29
C PRO A 64 16.48 -5.34 6.06
N ILE A 65 15.91 -4.17 5.78
CA ILE A 65 14.47 -4.03 5.55
C ILE A 65 14.00 -4.88 4.35
N THR A 66 14.88 -5.06 3.37
CA THR A 66 14.66 -5.89 2.18
C THR A 66 14.41 -7.36 2.51
N ASP A 67 15.02 -7.87 3.58
CA ASP A 67 14.85 -9.27 3.99
C ASP A 67 13.42 -9.51 4.50
N LEU A 68 12.86 -8.53 5.23
CA LEU A 68 11.47 -8.56 5.69
C LEU A 68 10.51 -8.28 4.54
N ALA A 69 10.83 -7.34 3.66
CA ALA A 69 9.98 -6.99 2.51
C ALA A 69 9.77 -8.18 1.56
N ALA A 70 10.79 -9.02 1.36
CA ALA A 70 10.70 -10.22 0.53
C ALA A 70 9.60 -11.20 0.96
N TRP A 71 9.26 -11.23 2.25
CA TRP A 71 8.15 -12.03 2.78
C TRP A 71 6.77 -11.61 2.28
N ILE A 72 6.65 -10.49 1.55
CA ILE A 72 5.39 -10.12 0.92
C ILE A 72 4.97 -11.18 -0.11
N LEU A 73 5.87 -12.05 -0.58
CA LEU A 73 5.52 -13.16 -1.47
C LEU A 73 5.07 -14.42 -0.73
N ASP A 74 5.24 -14.46 0.59
CA ASP A 74 4.88 -15.61 1.42
C ASP A 74 3.38 -15.63 1.72
N TRP A 75 2.85 -16.84 1.93
CA TRP A 75 1.45 -17.08 2.30
C TRP A 75 1.20 -17.07 3.81
N ASN A 76 2.26 -16.98 4.62
CA ASN A 76 2.11 -16.88 6.07
C ASN A 76 1.59 -15.47 6.44
N PRO A 77 0.43 -15.35 7.11
CA PRO A 77 -0.18 -14.05 7.37
C PRO A 77 0.70 -13.10 8.21
N TYR A 78 1.45 -13.63 9.18
CA TYR A 78 2.30 -12.81 10.04
C TYR A 78 3.53 -12.31 9.29
N GLN A 79 4.17 -13.16 8.48
CA GLN A 79 5.27 -12.73 7.62
C GLN A 79 4.80 -11.69 6.61
N ALA A 80 3.64 -11.88 5.98
CA ALA A 80 3.08 -10.92 5.02
C ALA A 80 2.73 -9.58 5.67
N ALA A 81 2.18 -9.56 6.89
CA ALA A 81 1.91 -8.33 7.64
C ALA A 81 3.21 -7.59 8.01
N VAL A 82 4.23 -8.32 8.46
CA VAL A 82 5.57 -7.75 8.74
C VAL A 82 6.18 -7.17 7.48
N ALA A 83 6.11 -7.89 6.35
CA ALA A 83 6.60 -7.43 5.07
C ALA A 83 5.93 -6.14 4.62
N MET A 84 4.60 -6.08 4.74
CA MET A 84 3.84 -4.91 4.35
C MET A 84 4.17 -3.68 5.22
N ALA A 85 4.33 -3.86 6.52
CA ALA A 85 4.79 -2.79 7.41
C ALA A 85 6.22 -2.34 7.06
N ALA A 86 7.11 -3.27 6.73
CA ALA A 86 8.47 -2.97 6.30
C ALA A 86 8.49 -2.18 4.97
N ILE A 87 7.73 -2.61 3.97
CA ILE A 87 7.55 -1.91 2.69
C ILE A 87 7.02 -0.50 2.91
N ASN A 88 5.97 -0.35 3.72
CA ASN A 88 5.40 0.96 4.02
C ASN A 88 6.42 1.87 4.74
N SER A 89 7.32 1.33 5.56
CA SER A 89 8.36 2.16 6.20
C SER A 89 9.33 2.80 5.19
N CYS A 90 9.62 2.11 4.08
CA CYS A 90 10.47 2.59 2.98
C CYS A 90 9.74 3.56 2.03
N ILE A 91 8.43 3.39 1.89
CA ILE A 91 7.60 4.29 1.07
C ILE A 91 7.35 5.58 1.84
N ASN A 92 6.99 5.47 3.12
CA ASN A 92 6.64 6.59 3.99
C ASN A 92 7.85 7.44 4.42
N SER A 93 9.08 6.97 4.19
CA SER A 93 10.28 7.80 4.40
C SER A 93 10.48 8.85 3.30
N ARG A 94 9.66 8.81 2.25
CA ARG A 94 9.67 9.76 1.13
C ARG A 94 8.52 10.76 1.30
N PRO A 95 8.58 11.93 0.65
CA PRO A 95 7.45 12.86 0.62
C PRO A 95 6.18 12.16 0.14
N LEU A 96 5.08 12.34 0.87
CA LEU A 96 3.77 11.85 0.46
C LEU A 96 3.34 12.53 -0.84
N PRO A 97 2.57 11.83 -1.70
CA PRO A 97 1.96 12.47 -2.85
C PRO A 97 1.03 13.61 -2.40
N GLU A 98 0.77 14.53 -3.33
CA GLU A 98 -0.22 15.60 -3.12
C GLU A 98 -1.55 14.99 -2.64
N SER A 99 -2.01 15.49 -1.51
CA SER A 99 -3.12 14.87 -0.79
C SER A 99 -3.77 15.84 0.18
N VAL A 100 -5.05 15.63 0.43
CA VAL A 100 -5.86 16.41 1.38
C VAL A 100 -5.79 15.76 2.75
N VAL A 101 -5.50 16.54 3.79
CA VAL A 101 -5.59 16.09 5.17
C VAL A 101 -7.04 16.04 5.61
N LEU A 102 -7.47 14.92 6.17
CA LEU A 102 -8.78 14.82 6.82
C LEU A 102 -8.66 15.19 8.29
N GLN A 103 -9.51 16.10 8.74
CA GLN A 103 -9.65 16.39 10.16
C GLN A 103 -10.57 15.34 10.79
N PRO A 104 -10.11 14.61 11.82
CA PRO A 104 -10.95 13.61 12.45
C PRO A 104 -12.12 14.27 13.18
N VAL A 105 -13.33 13.75 12.98
CA VAL A 105 -14.47 14.04 13.86
C VAL A 105 -14.29 13.23 15.14
N ALA A 106 -14.57 13.85 16.30
CA ALA A 106 -14.51 13.18 17.59
C ALA A 106 -15.37 11.90 17.58
N ASP A 107 -14.90 10.87 18.27
CA ASP A 107 -15.53 9.54 18.43
C ASP A 107 -15.63 8.64 17.18
N HIS A 108 -15.35 9.16 15.96
CA HIS A 108 -15.43 8.38 14.71
C HIS A 108 -14.29 8.66 13.73
N ALA A 109 -13.10 8.97 14.24
CA ALA A 109 -11.93 9.29 13.42
C ALA A 109 -11.57 8.20 12.39
N ASN A 110 -11.91 6.93 12.66
CA ASN A 110 -11.72 5.80 11.73
C ASN A 110 -12.64 5.85 10.50
N LEU A 111 -13.72 6.66 10.53
CA LEU A 111 -14.70 6.79 9.45
C LEU A 111 -14.50 8.06 8.60
N ALA A 112 -13.48 8.88 8.89
CA ALA A 112 -13.26 10.17 8.23
C ALA A 112 -13.23 10.09 6.69
N VAL A 113 -12.76 8.97 6.13
CA VAL A 113 -12.75 8.73 4.68
C VAL A 113 -14.18 8.63 4.11
N PHE A 114 -15.08 7.92 4.81
CA PHE A 114 -16.48 7.84 4.40
C PHE A 114 -17.16 9.19 4.51
N ASP A 115 -16.91 9.94 5.59
CA ASP A 115 -17.46 11.29 5.77
C ASP A 115 -17.04 12.25 4.64
N TYR A 116 -15.77 12.18 4.21
CA TYR A 116 -15.26 12.98 3.10
C TYR A 116 -16.00 12.70 1.80
N PHE A 117 -16.26 11.42 1.48
CA PHE A 117 -16.93 11.04 0.25
C PHE A 117 -18.46 11.06 0.33
N LEU A 118 -19.05 11.16 1.53
CA LEU A 118 -20.49 11.03 1.77
C LEU A 118 -21.37 11.82 0.79
N PRO A 119 -21.07 13.09 0.42
CA PRO A 119 -21.86 13.83 -0.56
C PRO A 119 -21.98 13.15 -1.94
N GLN A 120 -21.00 12.31 -2.31
CA GLN A 120 -20.97 11.57 -3.58
C GLN A 120 -21.57 10.16 -3.49
N LEU A 121 -21.83 9.66 -2.27
CA LEU A 121 -22.31 8.29 -2.03
C LEU A 121 -23.83 8.18 -1.96
N HIS A 122 -24.56 9.30 -1.87
CA HIS A 122 -26.01 9.28 -1.73
C HIS A 122 -26.71 8.46 -2.83
N HIS A 123 -27.53 7.50 -2.41
CA HIS A 123 -28.25 6.55 -3.26
C HIS A 123 -27.39 5.65 -4.17
N LYS A 124 -26.07 5.68 -4.04
CA LYS A 124 -25.14 4.82 -4.80
C LYS A 124 -25.06 3.41 -4.23
N LYS A 125 -24.72 2.45 -5.08
CA LYS A 125 -24.33 1.09 -4.69
C LYS A 125 -22.89 1.12 -4.20
N VAL A 126 -22.73 1.05 -2.87
CA VAL A 126 -21.42 1.14 -2.22
C VAL A 126 -21.07 -0.21 -1.62
N VAL A 127 -19.98 -0.80 -2.11
CA VAL A 127 -19.43 -2.04 -1.57
C VAL A 127 -18.19 -1.72 -0.75
N VAL A 128 -18.15 -2.18 0.49
CA VAL A 128 -17.02 -2.00 1.41
C VAL A 128 -16.38 -3.34 1.66
N ILE A 129 -15.08 -3.45 1.38
CA ILE A 129 -14.29 -4.64 1.69
C ILE A 129 -13.59 -4.41 3.03
N GLY A 130 -13.95 -5.22 4.02
CA GLY A 130 -13.49 -5.07 5.40
C GLY A 130 -14.45 -4.23 6.24
N ARG A 131 -14.78 -4.69 7.44
CA ARG A 131 -15.71 -3.96 8.32
C ARG A 131 -14.99 -2.85 9.08
N TYR A 132 -15.56 -1.65 9.05
CA TYR A 132 -15.12 -0.51 9.85
C TYR A 132 -16.09 -0.29 11.02
N PRO A 133 -15.61 -0.19 12.28
CA PRO A 133 -16.49 0.07 13.42
C PRO A 133 -17.32 1.35 13.25
N GLY A 134 -18.65 1.25 13.41
CA GLY A 134 -19.59 2.38 13.30
C GLY A 134 -20.12 2.66 11.90
N ILE A 135 -19.74 1.88 10.88
CA ILE A 135 -20.10 2.12 9.47
C ILE A 135 -21.60 1.98 9.19
N GLU A 136 -22.32 1.21 10.00
CA GLU A 136 -23.78 1.00 9.90
C GLU A 136 -24.58 2.31 9.92
N ARG A 137 -24.02 3.39 10.47
CA ARG A 137 -24.65 4.72 10.49
C ARG A 137 -24.96 5.30 9.11
N TYR A 138 -24.32 4.79 8.05
CA TYR A 138 -24.51 5.27 6.69
C TYR A 138 -25.54 4.43 5.90
N GLN A 139 -26.11 3.38 6.49
CA GLN A 139 -27.01 2.44 5.80
C GLN A 139 -28.24 3.12 5.18
N ASP A 140 -28.73 4.22 5.76
CA ASP A 140 -29.90 4.95 5.27
C ASP A 140 -29.55 6.01 4.21
N LEU A 141 -28.25 6.26 4.00
CA LEU A 141 -27.75 7.31 3.10
C LEU A 141 -27.33 6.73 1.73
N MET A 142 -26.93 5.46 1.69
CA MET A 142 -26.42 4.76 0.51
C MET A 142 -26.84 3.29 0.51
N GLN A 143 -26.79 2.63 -0.65
CA GLN A 143 -27.02 1.18 -0.74
C GLN A 143 -25.72 0.46 -0.32
N LEU A 144 -25.54 0.33 0.99
CA LEU A 144 -24.32 -0.20 1.61
C LEU A 144 -24.31 -1.73 1.62
N SER A 145 -23.24 -2.34 1.12
CA SER A 145 -22.94 -3.76 1.28
C SER A 145 -21.53 -3.94 1.83
N ILE A 146 -21.38 -4.69 2.92
CA ILE A 146 -20.08 -4.94 3.55
C ILE A 146 -19.70 -6.39 3.29
N LEU A 147 -18.49 -6.61 2.78
CA LEU A 147 -17.91 -7.92 2.57
C LEU A 147 -16.81 -8.17 3.59
N GLU A 148 -16.92 -9.25 4.36
CA GLU A 148 -15.87 -9.66 5.28
C GLU A 148 -15.55 -11.16 5.25
N LYS A 149 -14.30 -11.47 5.63
CA LYS A 149 -13.83 -12.85 5.82
C LYS A 149 -14.47 -13.52 7.04
N GLN A 150 -14.78 -12.74 8.06
CA GLN A 150 -15.52 -13.16 9.25
C GLN A 150 -16.73 -12.23 9.39
N PRO A 151 -17.80 -12.45 8.60
CA PRO A 151 -18.96 -11.57 8.59
C PRO A 151 -19.58 -11.44 9.98
N ALA A 152 -20.04 -10.23 10.32
CA ALA A 152 -20.84 -9.96 11.51
C ALA A 152 -22.13 -9.23 11.13
N ALA A 153 -23.20 -9.43 11.89
CA ALA A 153 -24.52 -8.83 11.59
C ALA A 153 -24.96 -9.12 10.15
N ASP A 154 -25.28 -8.07 9.37
CA ASP A 154 -25.74 -8.18 7.99
C ASP A 154 -24.60 -8.14 6.95
N ASP A 155 -23.35 -8.28 7.39
CA ASP A 155 -22.21 -8.43 6.48
C ASP A 155 -22.36 -9.70 5.62
N LEU A 156 -21.84 -9.65 4.41
CA LEU A 156 -21.78 -10.78 3.51
C LEU A 156 -20.38 -11.42 3.52
N PRO A 157 -20.26 -12.71 3.19
CA PRO A 157 -18.97 -13.37 3.04
C PRO A 157 -18.14 -12.75 1.92
N ASP A 158 -16.82 -12.80 2.03
CA ASP A 158 -15.89 -12.27 1.02
C ASP A 158 -16.11 -12.83 -0.39
N SER A 159 -16.60 -14.08 -0.51
CA SER A 159 -16.98 -14.70 -1.78
C SER A 159 -18.11 -13.98 -2.54
N ALA A 160 -18.92 -13.14 -1.88
CA ALA A 160 -19.94 -12.32 -2.53
C ALA A 160 -19.35 -11.23 -3.44
N CYS A 161 -18.03 -10.99 -3.38
CA CYS A 161 -17.34 -10.00 -4.22
C CYS A 161 -17.57 -10.22 -5.72
N GLU A 162 -17.63 -11.47 -6.18
CA GLU A 162 -17.86 -11.85 -7.58
C GLU A 162 -19.22 -11.38 -8.11
N PHE A 163 -20.21 -11.20 -7.22
CA PHE A 163 -21.57 -10.83 -7.58
C PHE A 163 -21.83 -9.32 -7.43
N LEU A 164 -21.19 -8.70 -6.44
CA LEU A 164 -21.46 -7.30 -6.09
C LEU A 164 -20.51 -6.30 -6.75
N LEU A 165 -19.20 -6.58 -6.77
CA LEU A 165 -18.20 -5.62 -7.24
C LEU A 165 -18.39 -5.21 -8.71
N PRO A 166 -18.73 -6.12 -9.66
CA PRO A 166 -18.94 -5.73 -11.05
C PRO A 166 -20.09 -4.73 -11.28
N ASN A 167 -21.00 -4.59 -10.30
CA ASN A 167 -22.18 -3.74 -10.37
C ASN A 167 -22.15 -2.58 -9.36
N ALA A 168 -21.03 -2.38 -8.67
CA ALA A 168 -20.87 -1.32 -7.68
C ALA A 168 -20.64 0.04 -8.37
N ASP A 169 -21.18 1.11 -7.79
CA ASP A 169 -20.83 2.47 -8.18
C ASP A 169 -19.52 2.90 -7.51
N TRP A 170 -19.35 2.50 -6.24
CA TRP A 170 -18.18 2.78 -5.42
C TRP A 170 -17.71 1.54 -4.68
N VAL A 171 -16.39 1.40 -4.58
CA VAL A 171 -15.75 0.33 -3.81
C VAL A 171 -14.75 0.93 -2.83
N PHE A 172 -14.99 0.73 -1.54
CA PHE A 172 -14.03 1.06 -0.48
C PHE A 172 -13.25 -0.21 -0.14
N LEU A 173 -12.04 -0.32 -0.67
CA LEU A 173 -11.21 -1.51 -0.58
C LEU A 173 -10.19 -1.36 0.56
N THR A 174 -10.23 -2.23 1.57
CA THR A 174 -9.17 -2.28 2.58
C THR A 174 -7.82 -2.61 1.97
N ALA A 175 -6.78 -1.86 2.33
CA ALA A 175 -5.40 -2.16 1.92
C ALA A 175 -4.84 -3.44 2.56
N SER A 176 -5.50 -3.98 3.59
CA SER A 176 -5.18 -5.31 4.15
C SER A 176 -5.41 -6.45 3.15
N SER A 177 -6.11 -6.18 2.03
CA SER A 177 -6.22 -7.10 0.89
C SER A 177 -4.87 -7.39 0.18
N ILE A 178 -3.88 -6.50 0.31
CA ILE A 178 -2.55 -6.65 -0.29
C ILE A 178 -1.76 -7.77 0.44
N PRO A 179 -1.49 -7.69 1.76
CA PRO A 179 -0.75 -8.75 2.44
C PRO A 179 -1.48 -10.09 2.42
N ASN A 180 -2.82 -10.10 2.40
CA ASN A 180 -3.61 -11.34 2.38
C ASN A 180 -3.93 -11.90 0.99
N LYS A 181 -3.37 -11.29 -0.07
CA LYS A 181 -3.40 -11.74 -1.47
C LYS A 181 -4.73 -11.65 -2.22
N THR A 182 -5.73 -10.97 -1.68
CA THR A 182 -7.02 -10.78 -2.38
C THR A 182 -7.04 -9.53 -3.26
N PHE A 183 -6.13 -8.57 -3.06
CA PHE A 183 -6.12 -7.28 -3.80
C PHE A 183 -6.21 -7.44 -5.33
N PRO A 184 -5.39 -8.27 -6.01
CA PRO A 184 -5.43 -8.34 -7.47
C PRO A 184 -6.80 -8.71 -8.06
N ARG A 185 -7.53 -9.62 -7.39
CA ARG A 185 -8.86 -10.04 -7.84
C ARG A 185 -9.92 -9.01 -7.49
N LEU A 186 -9.87 -8.45 -6.28
CA LEU A 186 -10.82 -7.41 -5.86
C LEU A 186 -10.71 -6.15 -6.72
N ALA A 187 -9.49 -5.73 -7.03
CA ALA A 187 -9.24 -4.60 -7.92
C ALA A 187 -9.73 -4.86 -9.35
N GLU A 188 -9.53 -6.07 -9.89
CA GLU A 188 -10.09 -6.47 -11.18
C GLU A 188 -11.62 -6.42 -11.20
N LEU A 189 -12.28 -6.95 -10.16
CA LEU A 189 -13.74 -6.96 -10.09
C LEU A 189 -14.33 -5.56 -9.91
N ALA A 190 -13.60 -4.68 -9.23
CA ALA A 190 -13.98 -3.30 -8.96
C ALA A 190 -13.64 -2.34 -10.13
N TRP A 191 -13.10 -2.83 -11.25
CA TRP A 191 -12.53 -2.00 -12.32
C TRP A 191 -13.46 -0.91 -12.88
N HIS A 192 -14.77 -1.14 -12.86
CA HIS A 192 -15.77 -0.18 -13.37
C HIS A 192 -16.33 0.76 -12.29
N ALA A 193 -16.06 0.48 -11.02
CA ALA A 193 -16.48 1.28 -9.89
C ALA A 193 -15.42 2.34 -9.56
N LYS A 194 -15.87 3.44 -8.95
CA LYS A 194 -14.93 4.39 -8.34
C LYS A 194 -14.32 3.76 -7.09
N THR A 195 -13.02 3.50 -7.10
CA THR A 195 -12.34 2.67 -6.10
C THR A 195 -11.45 3.50 -5.17
N VAL A 196 -11.71 3.38 -3.88
CA VAL A 196 -10.91 3.99 -2.80
C VAL A 196 -10.15 2.88 -2.07
N LEU A 197 -8.83 2.82 -2.26
CA LEU A 197 -7.97 1.92 -1.47
C LEU A 197 -7.61 2.60 -0.16
N MET A 198 -8.01 2.01 0.97
CA MET A 198 -8.00 2.72 2.25
C MET A 198 -7.44 1.94 3.44
N GLY A 199 -6.96 2.70 4.43
CA GLY A 199 -6.50 2.22 5.73
C GLY A 199 -4.99 2.44 5.98
N PRO A 200 -4.51 2.22 7.22
CA PRO A 200 -3.10 2.39 7.57
C PRO A 200 -2.14 1.46 6.80
N THR A 201 -2.64 0.37 6.22
CA THR A 201 -1.86 -0.56 5.39
C THR A 201 -1.57 0.01 3.98
N VAL A 202 -2.21 1.12 3.56
CA VAL A 202 -2.05 1.70 2.20
C VAL A 202 -0.59 2.12 1.97
N PRO A 203 0.07 1.58 0.92
CA PRO A 203 1.33 2.15 0.44
C PRO A 203 1.03 3.42 -0.38
N TRP A 204 1.73 4.53 -0.08
CA TRP A 204 1.60 5.80 -0.78
C TRP A 204 2.21 5.79 -2.20
N LEU A 205 1.67 4.95 -3.09
CA LEU A 205 2.16 4.73 -4.45
C LEU A 205 1.10 5.13 -5.49
N PRO A 206 1.25 6.28 -6.16
CA PRO A 206 0.33 6.71 -7.22
C PRO A 206 0.16 5.71 -8.37
N GLN A 207 1.11 4.80 -8.60
CA GLN A 207 1.02 3.78 -9.65
C GLN A 207 -0.06 2.75 -9.38
N LEU A 208 -0.59 2.66 -8.16
CA LEU A 208 -1.75 1.81 -7.89
C LEU A 208 -2.96 2.14 -8.78
N HIS A 209 -2.96 3.31 -9.42
CA HIS A 209 -3.91 3.67 -10.47
C HIS A 209 -3.96 2.66 -11.62
N GLU A 210 -2.84 2.01 -11.98
CA GLU A 210 -2.82 1.00 -13.06
C GLU A 210 -3.66 -0.24 -12.74
N PHE A 211 -4.03 -0.43 -11.47
CA PHE A 211 -4.90 -1.50 -10.98
C PHE A 211 -6.36 -1.04 -10.83
N GLY A 212 -6.73 0.15 -11.33
CA GLY A 212 -8.10 0.68 -11.25
C GLY A 212 -8.42 1.35 -9.91
N VAL A 213 -7.41 1.80 -9.15
CA VAL A 213 -7.60 2.58 -7.93
C VAL A 213 -7.69 4.06 -8.28
N ASP A 214 -8.78 4.73 -7.90
CA ASP A 214 -8.98 6.17 -8.14
C ASP A 214 -8.49 7.03 -6.98
N TYR A 215 -8.53 6.52 -5.74
CA TYR A 215 -8.10 7.26 -4.55
C TYR A 215 -7.28 6.41 -3.60
N LEU A 216 -6.20 6.99 -3.08
CA LEU A 216 -5.47 6.46 -1.92
C LEU A 216 -5.94 7.19 -0.67
N ALA A 217 -6.57 6.46 0.24
CA ALA A 217 -6.96 6.95 1.56
C ALA A 217 -6.07 6.31 2.64
N GLY A 218 -4.80 6.70 2.64
CA GLY A 218 -3.79 6.26 3.59
C GLY A 218 -3.69 7.17 4.82
N VAL A 219 -2.62 6.99 5.60
CA VAL A 219 -2.39 7.75 6.83
C VAL A 219 -1.08 8.51 6.81
N GLU A 220 -1.08 9.68 7.45
CA GLU A 220 0.12 10.42 7.84
C GLU A 220 0.31 10.26 9.34
N ILE A 221 1.53 9.89 9.74
CA ILE A 221 1.90 9.73 11.14
C ILE A 221 2.25 11.11 11.69
N THR A 222 1.50 11.54 12.70
CA THR A 222 1.61 12.87 13.31
C THR A 222 2.37 12.83 14.64
N ASP A 223 2.31 11.72 15.36
CA ASP A 223 3.08 11.48 16.57
C ASP A 223 3.52 10.01 16.62
N PRO A 224 4.77 9.72 16.21
CA PRO A 224 5.36 8.39 16.23
C PRO A 224 5.32 7.69 17.59
N ALA A 225 5.54 8.42 18.68
CA ALA A 225 5.63 7.85 20.02
C ALA A 225 4.24 7.47 20.53
N ALA A 226 3.26 8.38 20.38
CA ALA A 226 1.88 8.09 20.72
C ALA A 226 1.31 6.94 19.88
N LEU A 227 1.62 6.89 18.58
CA LEU A 227 1.22 5.79 17.70
C LEU A 227 1.77 4.45 18.20
N TYR A 228 3.08 4.39 18.49
CA TYR A 228 3.73 3.18 18.97
C TYR A 228 3.09 2.68 20.27
N HIS A 229 2.95 3.54 21.28
CA HIS A 229 2.36 3.16 22.56
C HIS A 229 0.90 2.74 22.43
N THR A 230 0.11 3.45 21.61
CA THR A 230 -1.29 3.11 21.37
C THR A 230 -1.42 1.72 20.75
N ALA A 231 -0.64 1.42 19.72
CA ALA A 231 -0.64 0.11 19.07
C ALA A 231 -0.12 -1.00 20.02
N ALA A 232 0.94 -0.73 20.78
CA ALA A 232 1.52 -1.67 21.74
C ALA A 232 0.55 -2.04 22.87
N GLN A 233 -0.35 -1.12 23.24
CA GLN A 233 -1.40 -1.33 24.24
C GLN A 233 -2.70 -1.87 23.64
N GLY A 234 -2.70 -2.31 22.37
CA GLY A 234 -3.85 -2.94 21.73
C GLY A 234 -4.86 -1.96 21.11
N GLY A 235 -4.51 -0.68 20.96
CA GLY A 235 -5.36 0.33 20.35
C GLY A 235 -5.59 0.07 18.86
N GLY A 236 -6.80 -0.36 18.50
CA GLY A 236 -7.25 -0.52 17.11
C GLY A 236 -7.63 0.82 16.48
N VAL A 237 -8.89 1.23 16.61
CA VAL A 237 -9.37 2.53 16.08
C VAL A 237 -8.77 3.75 16.80
N LYS A 238 -8.19 3.57 17.99
CA LYS A 238 -7.65 4.67 18.80
C LYS A 238 -6.47 5.37 18.13
N ILE A 239 -5.74 4.71 17.22
CA ILE A 239 -4.65 5.34 16.47
C ILE A 239 -5.12 6.51 15.59
N PHE A 240 -6.39 6.53 15.19
CA PHE A 240 -6.96 7.63 14.38
C PHE A 240 -7.26 8.88 15.20
N SER A 241 -7.31 8.75 16.52
CA SER A 241 -7.41 9.88 17.45
C SER A 241 -6.06 10.28 18.03
N GLN A 242 -5.07 9.38 17.94
CA GLN A 242 -3.77 9.50 18.61
C GLN A 242 -2.67 8.92 17.72
N GLY A 243 -1.80 9.79 17.19
CA GLY A 243 -0.57 9.37 16.51
C GLY A 243 -0.63 9.36 14.99
N LEU A 244 -1.80 9.30 14.37
CA LEU A 244 -1.94 9.48 12.92
C LEU A 244 -3.29 10.11 12.53
N ARG A 245 -3.39 10.51 11.25
CA ARG A 245 -4.63 10.99 10.63
C ARG A 245 -4.71 10.54 9.17
N TYR A 246 -5.93 10.46 8.65
CA TYR A 246 -6.14 10.15 7.23
C TYR A 246 -5.70 11.28 6.32
N ARG A 247 -5.19 10.89 5.15
CA ARG A 247 -5.05 11.77 3.99
C ARG A 247 -5.69 11.10 2.78
N ILE A 248 -6.14 11.90 1.82
CA ILE A 248 -6.68 11.40 0.54
C ILE A 248 -5.86 11.98 -0.61
N ALA A 249 -5.29 11.10 -1.42
CA ALA A 249 -4.72 11.46 -2.72
C ALA A 249 -5.64 10.96 -3.84
N GLU A 250 -5.98 11.85 -4.77
CA GLU A 250 -6.68 11.47 -6.00
C GLU A 250 -5.67 11.04 -7.06
N LEU A 251 -5.91 9.88 -7.65
CA LEU A 251 -5.11 9.33 -8.72
C LEU A 251 -5.74 9.70 -10.05
N THR A 252 -5.29 10.81 -10.62
CA THR A 252 -5.70 11.21 -11.97
C THR A 252 -4.72 10.62 -12.99
N PRO A 253 -5.14 10.47 -14.25
CA PRO A 253 -4.20 10.07 -15.31
C PRO A 253 -3.00 11.01 -15.41
N SER A 254 -3.23 12.33 -15.28
CA SER A 254 -2.17 13.35 -15.35
C SER A 254 -1.17 13.21 -14.21
N THR A 255 -1.64 13.11 -12.96
CA THR A 255 -0.75 12.97 -11.80
C THR A 255 0.03 11.66 -11.85
N SER A 256 -0.63 10.57 -12.27
CA SER A 256 -0.03 9.24 -12.33
C SER A 256 1.02 9.12 -13.45
N LEU A 257 0.73 9.63 -14.65
CA LEU A 257 1.67 9.62 -15.78
C LEU A 257 2.89 10.51 -15.49
N ASN A 258 2.69 11.70 -14.91
CA ASN A 258 3.80 12.57 -14.51
C ASN A 258 4.69 11.91 -13.46
N TRP A 259 4.08 11.28 -12.45
CA TRP A 259 4.80 10.53 -11.44
C TRP A 259 5.62 9.38 -12.06
N LEU A 260 5.05 8.62 -13.00
CA LEU A 260 5.75 7.55 -13.70
C LEU A 260 6.89 8.07 -14.57
N LYS A 261 6.69 9.17 -15.31
CA LYS A 261 7.76 9.83 -16.08
C LYS A 261 8.96 10.18 -15.20
N GLN A 262 8.70 10.75 -14.01
CA GLN A 262 9.77 11.07 -13.06
C GLN A 262 10.51 9.80 -12.59
N GLN A 263 9.78 8.74 -12.21
CA GLN A 263 10.44 7.50 -11.78
C GLN A 263 11.22 6.80 -12.88
N ILE A 264 10.72 6.83 -14.12
CA ILE A 264 11.45 6.28 -15.27
C ILE A 264 12.76 7.05 -15.44
N ALA A 265 12.72 8.38 -15.37
CA ALA A 265 13.91 9.23 -15.46
C ALA A 265 14.92 8.93 -14.34
N ASP A 266 14.45 8.84 -13.08
CA ASP A 266 15.30 8.53 -11.93
C ASP A 266 15.95 7.15 -12.07
N CYS A 267 15.15 6.14 -12.42
CA CYS A 267 15.60 4.76 -12.60
C CYS A 267 16.60 4.63 -13.78
N ALA A 268 16.36 5.33 -14.89
CA ALA A 268 17.27 5.37 -16.03
C ALA A 268 18.60 6.07 -15.69
N SER A 269 18.57 7.10 -14.85
CA SER A 269 19.76 7.76 -14.34
C SER A 269 20.59 6.82 -13.47
N GLU A 270 19.96 6.15 -12.50
CA GLU A 270 20.60 5.15 -11.64
C GLU A 270 21.24 4.01 -12.46
N ARG A 271 20.51 3.49 -13.45
CA ARG A 271 21.01 2.48 -14.38
C ARG A 271 22.27 2.95 -15.11
N THR A 272 22.25 4.18 -15.61
CA THR A 272 23.37 4.77 -16.36
C THR A 272 24.61 4.86 -15.48
N GLN A 273 24.45 5.33 -14.23
CA GLN A 273 25.54 5.39 -13.26
C GLN A 273 26.12 4.00 -12.94
N LEU A 274 25.27 3.00 -12.74
CA LEU A 274 25.71 1.63 -12.47
C LEU A 274 26.46 1.00 -13.65
N LYS A 275 26.03 1.29 -14.89
CA LYS A 275 26.75 0.84 -16.09
C LYS A 275 28.12 1.50 -16.22
N GLN A 276 28.22 2.81 -15.97
CA GLN A 276 29.51 3.51 -15.96
C GLN A 276 30.46 2.96 -14.89
N GLN A 277 29.95 2.65 -13.69
CA GLN A 277 30.73 2.00 -12.62
C GLN A 277 31.22 0.60 -13.06
N MET A 278 30.37 -0.17 -13.74
CA MET A 278 30.72 -1.49 -14.25
C MET A 278 31.79 -1.43 -15.35
N GLU A 279 31.66 -0.49 -16.30
CA GLU A 279 32.66 -0.26 -17.34
C GLU A 279 34.01 0.14 -16.74
N SER A 280 34.00 1.06 -15.77
CA SER A 280 35.21 1.49 -15.05
C SER A 280 35.86 0.34 -14.27
N TRP A 281 35.05 -0.55 -13.68
CA TRP A 281 35.52 -1.73 -12.96
C TRP A 281 36.34 -2.66 -13.86
N TYR A 282 35.82 -3.02 -15.03
CA TYR A 282 36.53 -3.91 -15.97
C TYR A 282 37.68 -3.19 -16.69
N ALA A 283 37.55 -1.91 -17.02
CA ALA A 283 38.64 -1.11 -17.60
C ALA A 283 39.83 -0.97 -16.62
N GLY A 284 39.57 -0.98 -15.31
CA GLY A 284 40.58 -1.02 -14.26
C GLY A 284 41.30 -2.36 -14.08
N GLY A 285 41.06 -3.34 -14.97
CA GLY A 285 41.74 -4.64 -14.96
C GLY A 285 41.18 -5.65 -13.95
N GLN A 286 40.02 -5.38 -13.35
CA GLN A 286 39.35 -6.34 -12.46
C GLN A 286 38.81 -7.51 -13.27
N SER A 287 39.23 -8.74 -12.94
CA SER A 287 38.75 -9.97 -13.58
C SER A 287 37.52 -10.57 -12.89
N GLN A 288 37.20 -10.11 -11.68
CA GLN A 288 36.04 -10.55 -10.91
C GLN A 288 34.76 -9.87 -11.40
N ARG A 289 33.61 -10.55 -11.21
CA ARG A 289 32.29 -10.00 -11.54
C ARG A 289 32.05 -8.71 -10.77
N PHE A 290 31.54 -7.69 -11.45
CA PHE A 290 31.20 -6.39 -10.87
C PHE A 290 30.35 -6.54 -9.58
N ALA A 291 30.80 -5.92 -8.48
CA ALA A 291 30.20 -6.12 -7.16
C ALA A 291 28.70 -5.78 -7.09
N LYS A 292 28.24 -4.82 -7.90
CA LYS A 292 26.83 -4.37 -7.94
C LYS A 292 26.01 -4.99 -9.07
N THR A 293 26.43 -6.11 -9.68
CA THR A 293 25.65 -6.71 -10.78
C THR A 293 24.20 -7.01 -10.39
N LYS A 294 23.96 -7.54 -9.19
CA LYS A 294 22.59 -7.83 -8.71
C LYS A 294 21.72 -6.58 -8.55
N LEU A 295 22.33 -5.41 -8.28
CA LEU A 295 21.62 -4.14 -8.20
C LEU A 295 21.28 -3.66 -9.61
N LEU A 296 22.25 -3.72 -10.55
CA LEU A 296 22.01 -3.38 -11.95
C LEU A 296 20.89 -4.22 -12.58
N GLU A 297 20.90 -5.54 -12.36
CA GLU A 297 19.83 -6.44 -12.83
C GLU A 297 18.44 -6.05 -12.27
N ARG A 298 18.38 -5.64 -10.99
CA ARG A 298 17.13 -5.15 -10.38
C ARG A 298 16.67 -3.83 -10.98
N VAL A 299 17.57 -2.89 -11.19
CA VAL A 299 17.27 -1.58 -11.80
C VAL A 299 16.78 -1.76 -13.24
N ASP A 300 17.42 -2.64 -14.02
CA ASP A 300 16.98 -2.98 -15.38
C ASP A 300 15.54 -3.55 -15.37
N ALA A 301 15.26 -4.49 -14.47
CA ALA A 301 13.92 -5.07 -14.33
C ALA A 301 12.88 -4.05 -13.87
N ARG A 302 13.22 -3.16 -12.93
CA ARG A 302 12.36 -2.08 -12.46
C ARG A 302 12.04 -1.10 -13.57
N LEU A 303 13.03 -0.68 -14.37
CA LEU A 303 12.82 0.21 -15.50
C LEU A 303 11.84 -0.40 -16.52
N SER A 304 12.03 -1.67 -16.87
CA SER A 304 11.12 -2.38 -17.78
C SER A 304 9.68 -2.46 -17.24
N ARG A 305 9.49 -2.62 -15.92
CA ARG A 305 8.16 -2.59 -15.30
C ARG A 305 7.55 -1.19 -15.33
N LEU A 306 8.33 -0.16 -15.00
CA LEU A 306 7.87 1.24 -15.06
C LEU A 306 7.41 1.63 -16.47
N ASP A 307 8.15 1.22 -17.51
CA ASP A 307 7.76 1.45 -18.91
C ASP A 307 6.44 0.73 -19.25
N SER A 308 6.25 -0.49 -18.72
CA SER A 308 5.01 -1.26 -18.90
C SER A 308 3.83 -0.57 -18.20
N SER A 309 4.00 -0.11 -16.96
CA SER A 309 3.01 0.65 -16.20
C SER A 309 2.63 1.95 -16.91
N TYR A 310 3.61 2.69 -17.43
CA TYR A 310 3.38 3.90 -18.21
C TYR A 310 2.54 3.60 -19.45
N LYS A 311 2.89 2.54 -20.17
CA LYS A 311 2.12 2.12 -21.35
C LYS A 311 0.68 1.75 -21.01
N VAL A 312 0.44 1.01 -19.92
CA VAL A 312 -0.92 0.65 -19.48
C VAL A 312 -1.76 1.91 -19.24
N LEU A 313 -1.28 2.85 -18.44
CA LEU A 313 -2.01 4.09 -18.16
C LEU A 313 -2.15 4.98 -19.41
N TRP A 314 -1.14 5.00 -20.28
CA TRP A 314 -1.21 5.74 -21.53
C TRP A 314 -2.24 5.16 -22.51
N ASP A 315 -2.28 3.85 -22.67
CA ASP A 315 -3.25 3.18 -23.54
C ASP A 315 -4.68 3.37 -23.01
N GLN A 316 -4.86 3.45 -21.69
CA GLN A 316 -6.14 3.72 -21.04
C GLN A 316 -6.59 5.18 -21.13
N TYR A 317 -5.70 6.13 -20.83
CA TYR A 317 -6.07 7.53 -20.60
C TYR A 317 -5.33 8.55 -21.48
N GLY A 318 -4.21 8.19 -22.11
CA GLY A 318 -3.31 9.11 -22.81
C GLY A 318 -3.97 9.91 -23.94
N LYS A 319 -5.00 9.33 -24.59
CA LYS A 319 -5.80 10.03 -25.62
C LYS A 319 -6.66 11.16 -25.07
N GLN A 320 -7.00 11.13 -23.77
CA GLN A 320 -7.87 12.12 -23.12
C GLN A 320 -7.09 13.26 -22.47
N THR A 321 -5.82 13.04 -22.12
CA THR A 321 -5.07 13.97 -21.26
C THR A 321 -4.36 15.12 -21.97
N GLY A 322 -4.22 15.11 -23.29
CA GLY A 322 -3.44 16.14 -24.02
C GLY A 322 -1.96 16.26 -23.60
N ILE A 323 -1.48 15.32 -22.78
CA ILE A 323 -0.10 15.18 -22.34
C ILE A 323 0.65 14.54 -23.49
N ASN A 324 1.48 15.29 -24.20
CA ASN A 324 2.50 14.72 -25.10
C ASN A 324 3.75 14.28 -24.30
#